data_AF-A0A7J7D931-F1
#
_entry.id   AF-A0A7J7D931-F1
#
_cell.length_a   1.000
_cell.length_b   1.000
_cell.length_c   1.000
_cell.angle_alpha   90.00
_cell.angle_beta   90.00
_cell.angle_gamma   90.00
#
_symmetry.space_group_name_H-M   'P 1'
#
loop_
_entity.id
_entity.type
_entity.pdbx_description
1 polymer ?
#
loop_
_entity_poly.entity_id
_entity_poly.type
_entity_poly.pdbx_seq_one_letter_code
_entity_poly.pdbx_strand_id
1 'polypeptide(L)'
;MGGGMEANKNKFIEDWGTLRENVEYNIRWNRRTLSLVGIFGIVVPVLVYRGIVKEFHMQDDEAGRPRRNFGFDYKKYMLSEE
;
A
#
# COMPACT_ATOMS: atom_id res chain seq x y z
N MET A 1 24.60 17.71 -26.08
CA MET A 1 24.36 16.47 -25.31
C MET A 1 25.25 15.40 -25.93
N GLY A 2 26.17 14.81 -25.16
CA GLY A 2 27.21 13.93 -25.67
C GLY A 2 26.63 12.64 -26.27
N GLY A 3 26.57 12.57 -27.60
CA GLY A 3 26.26 11.37 -28.35
C GLY A 3 27.50 10.49 -28.45
N GLY A 4 27.40 9.23 -28.04
CA GLY A 4 28.54 8.32 -28.06
C GLY A 4 28.39 7.03 -27.25
N MET A 5 27.31 6.85 -26.48
CA MET A 5 26.97 5.59 -25.82
C MET A 5 25.60 5.09 -26.27
N GLU A 6 25.38 4.96 -27.59
CA GLU A 6 24.15 4.35 -28.08
C GLU A 6 24.26 2.83 -27.91
N ALA A 7 23.65 2.31 -26.84
CA ALA A 7 23.34 0.90 -26.77
C ALA A 7 22.51 0.50 -28.00
N ASN A 8 22.77 -0.68 -28.58
CA ASN A 8 22.01 -1.18 -29.72
C ASN A 8 20.52 -1.23 -29.35
N LYS A 9 19.72 -0.30 -29.90
CA LYS A 9 18.29 -0.19 -29.61
C LYS A 9 17.58 -1.44 -30.09
N ASN A 10 17.01 -2.19 -29.16
CA ASN A 10 16.16 -3.34 -29.48
C ASN A 10 14.70 -2.89 -29.43
N LYS A 11 14.02 -2.91 -30.58
CA LYS A 11 12.62 -2.53 -30.71
C LYS A 11 11.73 -3.17 -29.63
N PHE A 12 11.92 -4.45 -29.33
CA PHE A 12 11.08 -5.14 -28.35
C PHE A 12 11.30 -4.62 -26.91
N ILE A 13 12.52 -4.20 -26.59
CA ILE A 13 12.85 -3.63 -25.28
C ILE A 13 12.29 -2.22 -25.15
N GLU A 14 12.43 -1.40 -26.19
CA GLU A 14 11.89 -0.04 -26.24
C GLU A 14 10.35 -0.06 -26.19
N ASP A 15 9.70 -0.92 -26.97
CA ASP A 15 8.24 -1.08 -26.97
C ASP A 15 7.74 -1.59 -25.60
N TRP A 16 8.45 -2.54 -24.98
CA TRP A 16 8.11 -3.03 -23.65
C TRP A 16 8.26 -1.96 -22.56
N GLY A 17 9.35 -1.19 -22.59
CA GLY A 17 9.56 -0.05 -21.69
C GLY A 17 8.45 0.99 -21.84
N THR A 18 8.16 1.37 -23.09
CA THR A 18 7.10 2.32 -23.43
C THR A 18 5.73 1.88 -22.91
N LEU A 19 5.39 0.60 -23.02
CA LEU A 19 4.12 0.07 -22.51
C LEU A 19 4.01 0.13 -20.99
N ARG A 20 5.13 -0.05 -20.26
CA ARG A 20 5.13 0.01 -18.79
C ARG A 20 5.02 1.44 -18.28
N GLU A 21 5.69 2.36 -18.94
CA GLU A 21 5.64 3.78 -18.59
C GLU A 21 4.26 4.38 -18.87
N ASN A 22 3.52 3.84 -19.85
CA ASN A 22 2.20 4.30 -20.27
C ASN A 22 1.07 3.34 -19.86
N VAL A 23 1.25 2.62 -18.74
CA VAL A 23 0.29 1.61 -18.29
C VAL A 23 -1.08 2.23 -17.97
N GLU A 24 -1.10 3.48 -17.50
CA GLU A 24 -2.28 4.23 -17.12
C GLU A 24 -3.27 4.44 -18.27
N TYR A 25 -2.78 4.58 -19.52
CA TYR A 25 -3.65 4.71 -20.70
C TYR A 25 -4.33 3.40 -21.08
N ASN A 26 -3.77 2.27 -20.64
CA ASN A 26 -4.25 0.94 -20.99
C ASN A 26 -5.13 0.31 -19.89
N ILE A 27 -5.17 0.90 -18.70
CA ILE A 27 -6.00 0.41 -17.59
C ILE A 27 -7.47 0.61 -17.92
N ARG A 28 -8.26 -0.45 -17.72
CA ARG A 28 -9.72 -0.43 -17.83
C ARG A 28 -10.38 -0.80 -16.52
N TRP A 29 -11.39 -0.03 -16.14
CA TRP A 29 -12.23 -0.29 -14.98
C TRP A 29 -13.23 -1.40 -15.29
N ASN A 30 -12.78 -2.64 -15.09
CA ASN A 30 -13.64 -3.82 -15.10
C ASN A 30 -13.79 -4.37 -13.67
N ARG A 31 -14.70 -5.32 -13.49
CA ARG A 31 -14.97 -5.92 -12.17
C ARG A 31 -13.70 -6.50 -11.53
N ARG A 32 -12.83 -7.14 -12.31
CA ARG A 32 -11.58 -7.73 -11.81
C ARG A 32 -10.59 -6.66 -11.36
N THR A 33 -10.36 -5.62 -12.16
CA THR A 33 -9.45 -4.51 -11.82
C THR A 33 -9.94 -3.78 -10.57
N LEU A 34 -11.26 -3.50 -10.49
CA LEU A 34 -11.86 -2.88 -9.31
C LEU A 34 -11.69 -3.75 -8.06
N SER A 35 -11.93 -5.06 -8.16
CA SER A 35 -11.69 -5.99 -7.04
C SER A 35 -10.22 -5.99 -6.61
N LEU A 36 -9.27 -6.00 -7.56
CA LEU A 36 -7.84 -5.98 -7.24
C LEU A 36 -7.43 -4.69 -6.55
N VAL A 37 -7.87 -3.53 -7.06
CA VAL A 37 -7.60 -2.23 -6.44
C VAL A 37 -8.24 -2.15 -5.05
N GLY A 38 -9.45 -2.67 -4.87
CA GLY A 38 -10.10 -2.69 -3.55
C GLY A 38 -9.36 -3.58 -2.55
N ILE A 39 -8.95 -4.79 -2.96
CA ILE A 39 -8.25 -5.73 -2.08
C ILE A 39 -6.88 -5.18 -1.71
N PHE A 40 -6.05 -4.83 -2.69
CA PHE A 40 -4.65 -4.45 -2.44
C PHE A 40 -4.47 -2.98 -2.07
N GLY A 41 -5.36 -2.10 -2.53
CA GLY A 41 -5.32 -0.68 -2.21
C GLY A 41 -5.99 -0.32 -0.87
N ILE A 42 -6.94 -1.14 -0.39
CA ILE A 42 -7.70 -0.83 0.83
C ILE A 42 -7.63 -1.98 1.85
N VAL A 43 -8.13 -3.17 1.48
CA VAL A 43 -8.33 -4.26 2.46
C VAL A 43 -7.02 -4.69 3.09
N VAL A 44 -6.00 -4.98 2.28
CA VAL A 44 -4.70 -5.45 2.77
C VAL A 44 -4.01 -4.40 3.66
N PRO A 45 -3.83 -3.13 3.24
CA PRO A 45 -3.25 -2.11 4.11
C PRO A 45 -4.00 -1.92 5.44
N VAL A 46 -5.33 -1.93 5.42
CA VAL A 46 -6.15 -1.78 6.63
C VAL A 46 -5.97 -2.96 7.58
N LEU A 47 -5.96 -4.19 7.06
CA LEU A 47 -5.74 -5.38 7.88
C LEU A 47 -4.33 -5.43 8.47
N VAL A 48 -3.31 -5.08 7.68
CA VAL A 48 -1.92 -4.99 8.15
C VAL A 48 -1.81 -3.95 9.27
N TYR A 49 -2.36 -2.75 9.07
CA TYR A 49 -2.37 -1.71 10.08
C TYR A 49 -3.04 -2.17 11.38
N ARG A 50 -4.24 -2.76 11.29
CA ARG A 50 -4.97 -3.27 12.46
C ARG A 50 -4.21 -4.38 13.17
N GLY A 51 -3.57 -5.28 12.43
CA GLY A 51 -2.74 -6.34 12.99
C GLY A 51 -1.56 -5.78 13.79
N ILE A 52 -0.84 -4.82 13.21
CA ILE A 52 0.30 -4.16 13.86
C ILE A 52 -0.13 -3.41 15.12
N VAL A 53 -1.19 -2.58 15.04
CA VAL A 53 -1.70 -1.84 16.21
C VAL A 53 -2.13 -2.79 17.33
N LYS A 54 -2.82 -3.88 16.99
CA LYS A 54 -3.23 -4.89 17.97
C LYS A 54 -2.02 -5.51 18.67
N GLU A 55 -0.98 -5.85 17.92
CA GLU A 55 0.26 -6.41 18.46
C GLU A 55 0.94 -5.43 19.44
N PHE A 56 1.03 -4.14 19.08
CA PHE A 56 1.58 -3.13 19.98
C PHE A 56 0.76 -2.96 21.26
N HIS A 57 -0.57 -3.00 21.15
CA HIS A 57 -1.43 -2.95 22.33
C HIS A 57 -1.26 -4.17 23.23
N MET A 58 -1.09 -5.36 22.66
CA MET A 58 -0.83 -6.58 23.44
C MET A 58 0.48 -6.43 24.23
N GLN A 59 1.53 -5.91 23.59
CA GLN A 59 2.80 -5.64 24.26
C GLN A 59 2.70 -4.55 25.34
N ASP A 60 1.92 -3.49 25.11
CA ASP A 60 1.69 -2.44 26.10
C ASP A 60 0.91 -2.99 27.31
N ASP A 61 -0.13 -3.81 27.08
CA ASP A 61 -0.92 -4.45 28.13
C ASP A 61 -0.05 -5.43 28.96
N GLU A 62 0.78 -6.25 28.31
CA GLU A 62 1.73 -7.16 28.98
C GLU A 62 2.79 -6.41 29.81
N ALA A 63 3.22 -5.25 29.34
CA ALA A 63 4.18 -4.39 30.04
C ALA A 63 3.53 -3.52 31.15
N GLY A 64 2.19 -3.59 31.32
CA GLY A 64 1.45 -2.75 32.26
C GLY A 64 1.47 -1.26 31.92
N ARG A 65 1.69 -0.92 30.65
CA ARG A 65 1.77 0.47 30.15
C ARG A 65 0.42 0.89 29.56
N PRO A 66 0.09 2.18 29.59
CA PRO A 66 -1.06 2.66 28.83
C PRO A 66 -0.83 2.39 27.34
N ARG A 67 -1.87 1.89 26.66
CA ARG A 67 -1.82 1.68 25.20
C ARG A 67 -1.45 2.99 24.51
N ARG A 68 -0.65 2.89 23.45
CA ARG A 68 -0.25 4.03 22.63
C ARG A 68 -1.32 4.39 21.60
N ASN A 69 -1.49 5.69 21.37
CA ASN A 69 -2.40 6.19 20.34
C ASN A 69 -1.72 6.12 18.97
N PHE A 70 -2.23 5.25 18.10
CA PHE A 70 -1.82 5.20 16.71
C PHE A 70 -2.89 5.89 15.87
N GLY A 71 -2.80 7.21 15.66
CA GLY A 71 -3.63 8.03 14.75
C GLY A 71 -5.06 7.55 14.39
N PHE A 72 -5.19 6.51 13.57
CA PHE A 72 -6.46 5.88 13.14
C PHE A 72 -7.07 4.89 14.15
N ASP A 73 -6.48 4.74 15.34
CA ASP A 73 -6.86 3.85 16.43
C ASP A 73 -7.49 4.64 17.59
N TYR A 74 -8.64 5.26 17.30
CA TYR A 74 -9.35 6.14 18.25
C TYR A 74 -10.47 5.43 19.03
N LYS A 75 -10.80 4.18 18.69
CA LYS A 75 -12.00 3.51 19.22
C LYS A 75 -11.90 3.10 20.68
N LYS A 76 -10.69 2.86 21.22
CA LYS A 76 -10.55 2.40 22.63
C LYS A 76 -10.50 3.55 23.64
N TYR A 77 -9.96 4.73 23.27
CA TYR A 77 -9.84 5.88 24.18
C TYR A 77 -11.16 6.59 24.47
N MET A 78 -12.17 6.43 23.59
CA MET A 78 -13.49 7.09 23.73
C MET A 78 -14.51 6.23 24.47
N LEU A 79 -14.22 4.95 24.75
CA LEU A 79 -15.12 3.99 25.39
C LEU A 79 -14.66 3.60 26.81
N SER A 80 -13.58 4.22 27.31
CA SER A 80 -13.09 4.03 28.68
C SER A 80 -13.49 5.15 29.64
N GLU A 81 -14.43 6.01 29.23
CA GLU A 81 -15.00 7.09 30.06
C GLU A 81 -16.44 6.79 30.56
N GLU A 82 -16.86 5.51 30.60
CA GLU A 82 -18.07 5.07 31.32
C GLU A 82 -17.76 4.00 32.37
#